data_AF-A0A2P6NHG8-F1
#
_entry.id   AF-A0A2P6NHG8-F1
#
_cell.length_a   1.000
_cell.length_b   1.000
_cell.length_c   1.000
_cell.angle_alpha   90.00
_cell.angle_beta   90.00
_cell.angle_gamma   90.00
#
_symmetry.space_group_name_H-M   'P 1'
#
loop_
_entity.id
_entity.type
_entity.pdbx_description
1 polymer ?
#
loop_
_entity_poly.entity_id
_entity_poly.type
_entity_poly.pdbx_seq_one_letter_code
_entity_poly.pdbx_strand_id
1 'polypeptide(L)'
;MPTPISINLRDSNNFFRSGSSVESLDMHSKLVIIFQNPNNGEPFVFDTHWGVVLKEPSNLLTFPVDEHSRMFVDRQPGAFSWILSYLQTGNVDITPLNPQQRKLLADDIVAFDMKGLMNLLPQLQQ
;
A
#
# COMPACT_ATOMS: atom_id res chain seq x y z
N MET A 1 0.87 -37.29 1.22
CA MET A 1 0.51 -35.93 0.76
C MET A 1 0.78 -34.98 1.91
N PRO A 2 1.46 -33.84 1.73
CA PRO A 2 1.68 -32.90 2.83
C PRO A 2 0.39 -32.08 3.05
N THR A 3 -0.07 -32.02 4.29
CA THR A 3 -1.22 -31.21 4.71
C THR A 3 -0.87 -29.71 4.63
N PRO A 4 -1.75 -28.85 4.10
CA PRO A 4 -1.50 -27.42 4.12
C PRO A 4 -1.50 -26.91 5.58
N ILE A 5 -0.47 -26.15 5.91
CA ILE A 5 -0.33 -25.52 7.23
C ILE A 5 -1.23 -24.28 7.25
N SER A 6 -2.34 -24.36 7.97
CA SER A 6 -3.21 -23.21 8.23
C SER A 6 -2.60 -22.35 9.34
N ILE A 7 -2.00 -21.22 8.98
CA ILE A 7 -1.50 -20.23 9.94
C ILE A 7 -2.70 -19.41 10.41
N ASN A 8 -3.22 -19.73 11.60
CA ASN A 8 -4.21 -18.89 12.28
C ASN A 8 -3.51 -17.71 12.95
N LEU A 9 -3.41 -16.57 12.27
CA LEU A 9 -3.07 -15.29 12.89
C LEU A 9 -4.30 -14.80 13.65
N ARG A 10 -4.46 -15.27 14.89
CA ARG A 10 -5.39 -14.68 15.86
C ARG A 10 -4.77 -13.39 16.36
N ASP A 11 -5.14 -12.26 15.75
CA ASP A 11 -5.02 -10.97 16.42
C ASP A 11 -6.42 -10.47 16.80
N SER A 12 -6.59 -10.25 18.10
CA SER A 12 -7.88 -10.15 18.78
C SER A 12 -8.66 -8.88 18.50
N ASN A 13 -8.18 -7.97 17.66
CA ASN A 13 -8.84 -6.69 17.44
C ASN A 13 -8.80 -6.29 15.95
N ASN A 14 -9.99 -6.34 15.33
CA ASN A 14 -10.42 -5.63 14.12
C ASN A 14 -10.52 -6.42 12.80
N PHE A 15 -11.78 -6.48 12.34
CA PHE A 15 -12.23 -6.53 10.95
C PHE A 15 -11.98 -7.80 10.12
N PHE A 16 -12.76 -8.84 10.41
CA PHE A 16 -13.20 -9.79 9.38
C PHE A 16 -14.67 -9.57 9.11
N ARG A 17 -15.00 -8.88 8.00
CA ARG A 17 -16.34 -8.96 7.42
C ARG A 17 -16.44 -10.29 6.68
N SER A 18 -17.35 -11.12 7.14
CA SER A 18 -17.72 -12.41 6.56
C SER A 18 -18.16 -12.26 5.10
N GLY A 19 -17.63 -13.13 4.23
CA GLY A 19 -18.18 -13.35 2.89
C GLY A 19 -17.14 -13.75 1.85
N SER A 20 -16.80 -15.05 1.81
CA SER A 20 -16.04 -15.76 0.76
C SER A 20 -14.55 -15.41 0.55
N SER A 21 -13.70 -16.40 0.86
CA SER A 21 -12.38 -16.65 0.23
C SER A 21 -11.15 -15.87 0.71
N VAL A 22 -10.93 -15.78 2.03
CA VAL A 22 -9.59 -15.47 2.59
C VAL A 22 -8.70 -16.74 2.69
N GLU A 23 -9.09 -17.86 2.05
CA GLU A 23 -8.35 -19.14 2.16
C GLU A 23 -7.14 -19.28 1.23
N SER A 24 -6.88 -18.31 0.36
CA SER A 24 -5.56 -18.16 -0.28
C SER A 24 -5.44 -16.78 -0.90
N LEU A 25 -5.08 -15.77 -0.11
CA LEU A 25 -4.41 -14.60 -0.68
C LEU A 25 -3.05 -15.10 -1.21
N ASP A 26 -3.03 -15.54 -2.47
CA ASP A 26 -1.78 -15.82 -3.15
C ASP A 26 -1.01 -14.50 -3.18
N MET A 27 0.25 -14.53 -2.77
CA MET A 27 1.10 -13.35 -2.82
C MET A 27 1.20 -12.80 -4.25
N HIS A 28 0.94 -13.62 -5.27
CA HIS A 28 0.91 -13.23 -6.67
C HIS A 28 -0.46 -12.74 -7.17
N SER A 29 -1.51 -12.78 -6.33
CA SER A 29 -2.82 -12.26 -6.69
C SER A 29 -2.73 -10.77 -6.98
N LYS A 30 -3.25 -10.37 -8.15
CA LYS A 30 -3.30 -8.98 -8.58
C LYS A 30 -4.12 -8.14 -7.62
N LEU A 31 -3.68 -6.91 -7.44
CA LEU A 31 -4.32 -5.87 -6.66
C LEU A 31 -4.21 -4.56 -7.44
N VAL A 32 -5.32 -3.86 -7.62
CA VAL A 32 -5.36 -2.55 -8.26
C VAL A 32 -5.63 -1.51 -7.19
N ILE A 33 -4.75 -0.53 -7.02
CA ILE A 33 -4.92 0.55 -6.05
C ILE A 33 -5.41 1.78 -6.80
N ILE A 34 -6.57 2.27 -6.41
CA ILE A 34 -7.29 3.36 -7.07
C ILE A 34 -7.39 4.52 -6.10
N PHE A 35 -6.72 5.63 -6.41
CA PHE A 35 -6.80 6.85 -5.65
C PHE A 35 -7.79 7.81 -6.30
N GLN A 36 -8.66 8.41 -5.51
CA GLN A 36 -9.57 9.45 -6.00
C GLN A 36 -8.82 10.78 -6.20
N ASN A 37 -9.04 11.42 -7.35
CA ASN A 37 -8.57 12.79 -7.59
C ASN A 37 -9.74 13.77 -7.38
N PRO A 38 -9.72 14.57 -6.30
CA PRO A 38 -10.81 15.50 -6.02
C PRO A 38 -10.87 16.67 -7.01
N ASN A 39 -9.82 16.92 -7.79
CA ASN A 39 -9.73 18.10 -8.65
C ASN A 39 -10.40 17.93 -10.02
N ASN A 40 -10.28 16.73 -10.62
CA ASN A 40 -10.80 16.44 -11.96
C ASN A 40 -11.68 15.19 -12.02
N GLY A 41 -11.80 14.42 -10.93
CA GLY A 41 -12.57 13.18 -10.88
C GLY A 41 -11.90 11.98 -11.56
N GLU A 42 -10.76 12.15 -12.24
CA GLU A 42 -10.03 11.05 -12.87
C GLU A 42 -9.13 10.34 -11.84
N PRO A 43 -9.34 9.04 -11.58
CA PRO A 43 -8.59 8.34 -10.56
C PRO A 43 -7.14 8.09 -10.99
N PHE A 44 -6.23 8.06 -10.02
CA PHE A 44 -4.90 7.49 -10.23
C PHE A 44 -4.95 5.99 -9.96
N VAL A 45 -4.49 5.19 -10.92
CA VAL A 45 -4.57 3.73 -10.86
C VAL A 45 -3.16 3.15 -10.83
N PHE A 46 -2.90 2.26 -9.89
CA PHE A 46 -1.65 1.54 -9.74
C PHE A 46 -1.89 0.04 -9.73
N ASP A 47 -1.30 -0.66 -10.71
CA ASP A 47 -1.33 -2.12 -10.76
C ASP A 47 -0.21 -2.71 -9.89
N THR A 48 -0.58 -3.66 -9.02
CA THR A 48 0.35 -4.37 -8.16
C THR A 48 -0.20 -5.77 -7.81
N HIS A 49 0.36 -6.39 -6.78
CA HIS A 49 -0.07 -7.66 -6.23
C HIS A 49 -0.02 -7.62 -4.70
N TRP A 50 -0.82 -8.47 -4.06
CA TRP A 50 -0.92 -8.54 -2.60
C TRP A 50 0.43 -8.77 -1.93
N GLY A 51 1.31 -9.56 -2.54
CA GLY A 51 2.65 -9.81 -2.02
C GLY A 51 3.52 -8.57 -1.87
N VAL A 52 3.26 -7.51 -2.64
CA VAL A 52 3.98 -6.23 -2.50
C VAL A 52 3.45 -5.43 -1.33
N VAL A 53 2.13 -5.31 -1.21
CA VAL A 53 1.50 -4.49 -0.17
C VAL A 53 1.61 -5.14 1.22
N LEU A 54 1.67 -6.47 1.28
CA LEU A 54 1.82 -7.24 2.52
C LEU A 54 3.27 -7.31 3.05
N LYS A 55 4.27 -6.83 2.29
CA LYS A 55 5.68 -6.83 2.75
C LYS A 55 5.90 -5.99 3.99
N GLU A 56 5.13 -4.93 4.16
CA GLU A 56 5.23 -4.04 5.31
C GLU A 56 3.84 -3.72 5.86
N PRO A 57 3.62 -3.87 7.18
CA PRO A 57 2.40 -3.41 7.81
C PRO A 57 2.30 -1.88 7.67
N SER A 58 1.21 -1.42 7.05
CA SER A 58 0.94 -0.01 6.77
C SER A 58 -0.56 0.26 6.82
N ASN A 59 -0.95 1.53 6.94
CA ASN A 59 -2.36 1.93 6.87
C ASN A 59 -2.97 1.65 5.49
N LEU A 60 -2.16 1.37 4.46
CA LEU A 60 -2.66 0.95 3.15
C LEU A 60 -3.52 -0.32 3.24
N LEU A 61 -3.25 -1.20 4.22
CA LEU A 61 -4.03 -2.43 4.45
C LEU A 61 -5.39 -2.19 5.14
N THR A 62 -5.65 -0.97 5.61
CA THR A 62 -6.93 -0.62 6.24
C THR A 62 -8.02 -0.24 5.24
N PHE A 63 -7.64 0.01 3.98
CA PHE A 63 -8.58 0.39 2.93
C PHE A 63 -9.40 -0.82 2.45
N PRO A 64 -10.69 -0.63 2.16
CA PRO A 64 -11.53 -1.69 1.66
C PRO A 64 -11.07 -2.14 0.27
N VAL A 65 -11.12 -3.45 0.06
CA VAL A 65 -10.91 -4.07 -1.25
C VAL A 65 -12.20 -4.74 -1.68
N ASP A 66 -12.58 -4.55 -2.93
CA ASP A 66 -13.79 -5.15 -3.49
C ASP A 66 -13.57 -6.58 -4.01
N GLU A 67 -14.63 -7.18 -4.55
CA GLU A 67 -14.62 -8.53 -5.12
C GLU A 67 -13.74 -8.70 -6.37
N HIS A 68 -13.26 -7.59 -6.95
CA HIS A 68 -12.38 -7.58 -8.11
C HIS A 68 -10.92 -7.27 -7.75
N SER A 69 -10.55 -7.34 -6.46
CA SER A 69 -9.23 -6.97 -5.96
C SER A 69 -8.85 -5.52 -6.27
N ARG A 70 -9.82 -4.59 -6.17
CA ARG A 70 -9.58 -3.15 -6.30
C ARG A 70 -9.67 -2.49 -4.93
N MET A 71 -8.59 -1.85 -4.52
CA MET A 71 -8.47 -1.06 -3.29
C MET A 71 -8.78 0.40 -3.60
N PHE A 72 -9.76 0.97 -2.90
CA PHE A 72 -10.15 2.37 -3.09
C PHE A 72 -9.56 3.23 -1.98
N VAL A 73 -8.72 4.17 -2.37
CA VAL A 73 -8.06 5.13 -1.49
C VAL A 73 -8.69 6.50 -1.69
N ASP A 74 -9.42 6.98 -0.68
CA ASP A 74 -10.08 8.28 -0.67
C ASP A 74 -9.09 9.40 -0.30
N ARG A 75 -8.02 9.51 -1.08
CA ARG A 75 -6.96 10.52 -0.94
C ARG A 75 -6.30 10.72 -2.29
N GLN A 76 -5.84 11.94 -2.57
CA GLN A 76 -5.00 12.20 -3.73
C GLN A 76 -3.59 11.64 -3.47
N PRO A 77 -3.01 10.81 -4.36
CA PRO A 77 -1.64 10.36 -4.20
C PRO A 77 -0.69 11.51 -4.52
N GLY A 78 0.25 11.80 -3.64
CA GLY A 78 1.27 12.80 -3.88
C GLY A 78 2.44 12.22 -4.69
N ALA A 79 3.08 11.19 -4.15
CA ALA A 79 4.20 10.48 -4.74
C ALA A 79 4.11 8.96 -4.50
N PHE A 80 2.88 8.42 -4.50
CA PHE A 80 2.61 7.02 -4.14
C PHE A 80 3.38 5.99 -5.00
N SER A 81 3.66 6.31 -6.26
CA SER A 81 4.50 5.47 -7.12
C SER A 81 5.86 5.13 -6.49
N TRP A 82 6.43 6.01 -5.65
CA TRP A 82 7.74 5.78 -5.04
C TRP A 82 7.61 4.88 -3.81
N ILE A 83 6.50 5.01 -3.07
CA ILE A 83 6.11 4.06 -2.03
C ILE A 83 5.91 2.67 -2.63
N LEU A 84 5.26 2.60 -3.80
CA LEU A 84 5.07 1.33 -4.49
C LEU A 84 6.40 0.74 -4.95
N SER A 85 7.30 1.54 -5.52
CA SER A 85 8.66 1.10 -5.89
C SER A 85 9.44 0.58 -4.67
N TYR A 86 9.31 1.24 -3.53
CA TYR A 86 9.89 0.78 -2.27
C TYR A 86 9.34 -0.58 -1.85
N LEU A 87 8.02 -0.75 -1.85
CA LEU A 87 7.39 -2.03 -1.51
C LEU A 87 7.81 -3.13 -2.50
N GLN A 88 8.02 -2.80 -3.77
CA GLN A 88 8.44 -3.77 -4.78
C GLN A 88 9.90 -4.20 -4.61
N THR A 89 10.81 -3.25 -4.40
CA THR A 89 12.26 -3.48 -4.48
C THR A 89 12.98 -3.50 -3.13
N GLY A 90 12.33 -3.00 -2.07
CA GLY A 90 12.93 -2.74 -0.76
C GLY A 90 13.78 -1.47 -0.70
N ASN A 91 13.87 -0.70 -1.79
CA ASN A 91 14.69 0.51 -1.85
C ASN A 91 13.94 1.65 -2.58
N VAL A 92 14.26 2.89 -2.24
CA VAL A 92 13.73 4.07 -2.93
C VAL A 92 14.87 5.04 -3.20
N ASP A 93 15.06 5.36 -4.48
CA ASP A 93 16.00 6.39 -4.87
C ASP A 93 15.31 7.76 -4.83
N ILE A 94 15.74 8.59 -3.88
CA ILE A 94 15.23 9.95 -3.68
C ILE A 94 16.08 11.00 -4.38
N THR A 95 17.24 10.65 -4.96
CA THR A 95 18.10 11.62 -5.65
C THR A 95 17.43 12.38 -6.80
N PRO A 96 16.55 11.78 -7.64
CA PRO A 96 15.91 12.53 -8.72
C PRO A 96 14.74 13.41 -8.27
N LEU A 97 14.36 13.37 -6.98
CA LEU A 97 13.20 14.09 -6.49
C LEU A 97 13.46 15.58 -6.30
N ASN A 98 12.60 16.40 -6.91
CA ASN A 98 12.56 17.83 -6.64
C ASN A 98 11.95 18.12 -5.25
N PRO A 99 12.12 19.33 -4.68
CA PRO A 99 11.63 19.65 -3.33
C PRO A 99 10.11 19.46 -3.15
N GLN A 100 9.31 19.72 -4.19
CA GLN A 100 7.86 19.53 -4.13
C GLN A 100 7.51 18.03 -4.03
N GLN A 101 8.14 17.19 -4.83
CA GLN A 101 7.93 15.74 -4.80
C GLN A 101 8.42 15.12 -3.50
N ARG A 102 9.51 15.63 -2.92
CA ARG A 102 10.00 15.18 -1.60
C ARG A 102 8.97 15.46 -0.51
N LYS A 103 8.35 16.64 -0.52
CA LYS A 103 7.26 16.99 0.39
C LYS A 103 6.06 16.07 0.21
N LEU A 104 5.63 15.85 -1.02
CA LEU A 104 4.51 14.94 -1.34
C LEU A 104 4.78 13.50 -0.87
N LEU A 105 6.01 13.02 -1.05
CA LEU A 105 6.44 11.71 -0.56
C LEU A 105 6.43 11.64 0.96
N ALA A 106 6.92 12.67 1.65
CA ALA A 106 6.88 12.74 3.11
C ALA A 106 5.43 12.70 3.64
N ASP A 107 4.52 13.46 3.03
CA ASP A 107 3.10 13.47 3.39
C ASP A 107 2.47 12.08 3.20
N ASP A 108 2.83 11.37 2.12
CA ASP A 108 2.34 10.01 1.87
C ASP A 108 2.92 8.97 2.84
N ILE A 109 4.21 9.05 3.17
CA ILE A 109 4.85 8.16 4.16
C ILE A 109 4.15 8.25 5.51
N VAL A 110 3.82 9.47 5.95
CA VAL A 110 3.11 9.72 7.21
C VAL A 110 1.67 9.21 7.15
N ALA A 111 0.94 9.50 6.07
CA ALA A 111 -0.45 9.08 5.93
C ALA A 111 -0.59 7.55 5.91
N PHE A 112 0.31 6.84 5.23
CA PHE A 112 0.29 5.39 5.15
C PHE A 112 1.00 4.69 6.32
N ASP A 113 1.57 5.43 7.27
CA ASP A 113 2.38 4.89 8.37
C ASP A 113 3.46 3.91 7.88
N MET A 114 4.20 4.31 6.84
CA MET A 114 5.25 3.48 6.22
C MET A 114 6.52 3.50 7.09
N LYS A 115 6.55 2.67 8.13
CA LYS A 115 7.66 2.58 9.11
C LYS A 115 9.02 2.41 8.46
N GLY A 116 9.13 1.61 7.40
CA GLY A 116 10.37 1.39 6.66
C GLY A 116 10.91 2.65 5.98
N LEU A 117 10.03 3.60 5.67
CA LEU A 117 10.35 4.87 5.02
C LEU A 117 10.41 6.06 6.00
N MET A 118 9.94 5.91 7.24
CA MET A 118 9.97 6.98 8.26
C MET A 118 11.39 7.51 8.50
N ASN A 119 12.41 6.65 8.41
CA ASN A 119 13.82 7.04 8.56
C ASN A 119 14.32 7.97 7.43
N LEU A 120 13.61 8.05 6.31
CA LEU A 120 13.93 8.93 5.19
C LEU A 120 13.31 10.32 5.33
N LEU A 121 12.35 10.52 6.23
CA LEU A 121 11.69 11.82 6.44
C LEU A 121 12.68 12.98 6.67
N PRO A 122 13.75 12.84 7.48
CA PRO A 122 14.73 13.91 7.66
C PRO A 122 15.48 14.29 6.37
N GLN A 123 15.64 13.34 5.44
CA GLN A 123 16.35 13.55 4.16
C GLN A 123 15.45 14.14 3.08
N LEU A 124 14.13 14.01 3.24
CA LEU A 124 13.13 14.60 2.35
C LEU A 124 12.84 16.07 2.67
N GLN A 125 13.24 16.54 3.87
CA GLN A 125 13.04 17.91 4.34
C GLN A 125 14.25 18.84 4.11
N GLN A 126 15.37 18.29 3.60
CA GLN A 126 16.57 19.05 3.19
C GLN A 126 16.47 19.50 1.75
#